data_AF-A0AAW2YKT3-F1
#
_entry.id   AF-A0AAW2YKT3-F1
#
_cell.length_a   1.000
_cell.length_b   1.000
_cell.length_c   1.000
_cell.angle_alpha   90.00
_cell.angle_beta   90.00
_cell.angle_gamma   90.00
#
_symmetry.space_group_name_H-M   'P 1'
#
loop_
_entity.id
_entity.type
_entity.pdbx_description
1 polymer ?
#
loop_
_entity_poly.entity_id
_entity_poly.type
_entity_poly.pdbx_seq_one_letter_code
_entity_poly.pdbx_strand_id
1 'polypeptide(L)'
;MDKRDQEFDERYLVLAEKCKLVENELRSTRSEVASLKIQIQDQISTNVSESELKTKQLMDESMEKLNQQMTEKCSDVSDGLRKEMEVKAKALVSRESVVHALRKKATVDQLEQLQYQITHIDKKFIDSLTWSGTSAGRWIWNKSSIPKNSRLQIPWNEQLFNNDEYNFSWTKDCTSLTIKNAGVYEICVGLYGGTASLKKPTLVQININGSTVLSASSTSSSVVQHHNPDGNTNSLVRHHGVSGLTFVDFIHIPQDVKISASYTGDDRAQHNGFLSLKKLY
;
A
#
# COMPACT_ATOMS: atom_id res chain seq x y z
N MET A 1 79.80 -97.85 -69.44
CA MET A 1 78.98 -97.24 -68.38
C MET A 1 79.44 -97.84 -67.07
N ASP A 2 79.90 -96.99 -66.16
CA ASP A 2 80.46 -97.37 -64.86
C ASP A 2 79.30 -97.77 -63.93
N LYS A 3 79.46 -98.78 -63.06
CA LYS A 3 78.38 -99.24 -62.14
C LYS A 3 77.85 -98.10 -61.25
N ARG A 4 78.68 -97.08 -61.02
CA ARG A 4 78.33 -95.85 -60.30
C ARG A 4 77.34 -94.96 -61.04
N ASP A 5 77.35 -94.95 -62.38
CA ASP A 5 76.41 -94.18 -63.19
C ASP A 5 74.99 -94.79 -63.10
N GLN A 6 74.90 -96.11 -63.05
CA GLN A 6 73.63 -96.85 -62.97
C GLN A 6 72.96 -96.72 -61.58
N GLU A 7 73.76 -96.73 -60.51
CA GLU A 7 73.25 -96.49 -59.14
C GLU A 7 72.84 -95.02 -58.92
N PHE A 8 73.49 -94.08 -59.61
CA PHE A 8 73.11 -92.68 -59.61
C PHE A 8 71.76 -92.47 -60.31
N ASP A 9 71.55 -93.10 -61.47
CA ASP A 9 70.28 -93.04 -62.20
C ASP A 9 69.11 -93.66 -61.41
N GLU A 10 69.31 -94.78 -60.71
CA GLU A 10 68.28 -95.37 -59.84
C GLU A 10 67.93 -94.46 -58.64
N ARG A 11 68.92 -93.87 -57.97
CA ARG A 11 68.69 -92.91 -56.88
C ARG A 11 67.99 -91.66 -57.37
N TYR A 12 68.33 -91.19 -58.58
CA TYR A 12 67.66 -90.06 -59.21
C TYR A 12 66.20 -90.37 -59.54
N LEU A 13 65.90 -91.59 -60.04
CA LEU A 13 64.53 -92.05 -60.29
C LEU A 13 63.69 -92.10 -59.02
N VAL A 14 64.23 -92.71 -57.95
CA VAL A 14 63.55 -92.80 -56.64
C VAL A 14 63.31 -91.41 -56.04
N LEU A 15 64.28 -90.50 -56.18
CA LEU A 15 64.11 -89.12 -55.73
C LEU A 15 63.04 -88.39 -56.55
N ALA A 16 62.99 -88.58 -57.87
CA ALA A 16 61.98 -88.01 -58.74
C ALA A 16 60.57 -88.54 -58.42
N GLU A 17 60.41 -89.83 -58.11
CA GLU A 17 59.13 -90.40 -57.66
C GLU A 17 58.70 -89.83 -56.30
N LYS A 18 59.62 -89.70 -55.34
CA LYS A 18 59.33 -89.06 -54.05
C LYS A 18 58.94 -87.59 -54.21
N CYS A 19 59.62 -86.84 -55.08
CA CYS A 19 59.25 -85.46 -55.41
C CYS A 19 57.84 -85.39 -56.01
N LYS A 20 57.50 -86.28 -56.95
CA LYS A 20 56.13 -86.35 -57.52
C LYS A 20 55.08 -86.67 -56.45
N LEU A 21 55.38 -87.59 -55.53
CA LEU A 21 54.46 -87.93 -54.44
C LEU A 21 54.22 -86.71 -53.53
N VAL A 22 55.28 -86.03 -53.11
CA VAL A 22 55.20 -84.81 -52.30
C VAL A 22 54.47 -83.69 -53.04
N GLU A 23 54.70 -83.52 -54.34
CA GLU A 23 53.97 -82.54 -55.15
C GLU A 23 52.47 -82.85 -55.23
N ASN A 24 52.10 -84.12 -55.34
CA ASN A 24 50.70 -84.56 -55.34
C ASN A 24 50.04 -84.35 -53.98
N GLU A 25 50.72 -84.67 -52.88
CA GLU A 25 50.23 -84.41 -51.52
C GLU A 25 50.10 -82.90 -51.26
N LEU A 26 51.08 -82.10 -51.70
CA LEU A 26 51.04 -80.64 -51.60
C LEU A 26 49.89 -80.06 -52.44
N ARG A 27 49.61 -80.64 -53.61
CA ARG A 27 48.47 -80.24 -54.45
C ARG A 27 47.14 -80.61 -53.80
N SER A 28 47.02 -81.81 -53.21
CA SER A 28 45.82 -82.25 -52.47
C SER A 28 45.54 -81.34 -51.28
N THR A 29 46.54 -81.13 -50.42
CA THR A 29 46.41 -80.26 -49.24
C THR A 29 46.09 -78.81 -49.62
N ARG A 30 46.68 -78.27 -50.68
CA ARG A 30 46.29 -76.94 -51.20
C ARG A 30 44.85 -76.89 -51.68
N SER A 31 44.36 -77.94 -52.33
CA SER A 31 42.96 -78.06 -52.76
C SER A 31 42.01 -78.13 -51.57
N GLU A 32 42.34 -78.91 -50.54
CA GLU A 32 41.57 -79.00 -49.29
C GLU A 32 41.53 -77.67 -48.55
N VAL A 33 42.67 -76.99 -48.42
CA VAL A 33 42.76 -75.65 -47.80
C VAL A 33 41.93 -74.63 -48.58
N ALA A 34 41.95 -74.68 -49.91
CA ALA A 34 41.13 -73.79 -50.73
C ALA A 34 39.62 -74.05 -50.53
N SER A 35 39.22 -75.33 -50.46
CA SER A 35 37.84 -75.72 -50.19
C SER A 35 37.38 -75.28 -48.80
N LEU A 36 38.19 -75.53 -47.76
CA LEU A 36 37.90 -75.09 -46.39
C LEU A 36 37.81 -73.56 -46.29
N LYS A 37 38.67 -72.83 -47.01
CA LYS A 37 38.63 -71.37 -47.04
C LYS A 37 37.31 -70.85 -47.60
N ILE A 38 36.80 -71.46 -48.67
CA ILE A 38 35.49 -71.10 -49.25
C ILE A 38 34.38 -71.41 -48.25
N GLN A 39 34.39 -72.60 -47.65
CA GLN A 39 33.38 -73.01 -46.67
C GLN A 39 33.34 -72.08 -45.44
N ILE A 40 34.51 -71.68 -44.92
CA ILE A 40 34.60 -70.72 -43.81
C ILE A 40 34.09 -69.35 -44.24
N GLN A 41 34.44 -68.89 -45.45
CA GLN A 41 33.99 -67.60 -45.97
C GLN A 41 32.45 -67.56 -46.13
N ASP A 42 31.87 -68.64 -46.63
CA ASP A 42 30.41 -68.78 -46.76
C ASP A 42 29.74 -68.80 -45.39
N GLN A 43 30.28 -69.58 -44.43
CA GLN A 43 29.75 -69.62 -43.07
C GLN A 43 29.85 -68.27 -42.35
N ILE A 44 30.94 -67.53 -42.53
CA ILE A 44 31.09 -66.16 -42.01
C ILE A 44 30.02 -65.26 -42.65
N SER A 45 29.83 -65.34 -43.96
CA SER A 45 28.86 -64.50 -44.67
C SER A 45 27.43 -64.77 -44.20
N THR A 46 27.05 -66.04 -44.03
CA THR A 46 25.75 -66.43 -43.48
C THR A 46 25.57 -65.92 -42.05
N ASN A 47 26.55 -66.14 -41.16
CA ASN A 47 26.46 -65.71 -39.77
C ASN A 47 26.37 -64.18 -39.63
N VAL A 48 27.08 -63.43 -40.49
CA VAL A 48 26.99 -61.96 -40.53
C VAL A 48 25.59 -61.52 -40.96
N SER A 49 25.05 -62.08 -42.04
CA SER A 49 23.69 -61.73 -42.50
C SER A 49 22.61 -62.10 -41.47
N GLU A 50 22.72 -63.24 -40.80
CA GLU A 50 21.80 -63.62 -39.72
C GLU A 50 21.90 -62.68 -38.51
N SER A 51 23.12 -62.29 -38.13
CA SER A 51 23.34 -61.31 -37.06
C SER A 51 22.76 -59.94 -37.41
N GLU A 52 22.96 -59.46 -38.64
CA GLU A 52 22.39 -58.19 -39.12
C GLU A 52 20.86 -58.20 -39.17
N LEU A 53 20.26 -59.33 -39.58
CA LEU A 53 18.82 -59.49 -39.56
C LEU A 53 18.28 -59.44 -38.12
N LYS A 54 18.95 -60.12 -37.19
CA LYS A 54 18.53 -60.16 -35.78
C LYS A 54 18.69 -58.81 -35.10
N THR A 55 19.76 -58.06 -35.38
CA THR A 55 19.93 -56.71 -34.83
C THR A 55 18.88 -55.74 -35.39
N LYS A 56 18.54 -55.87 -36.68
CA LYS A 56 17.47 -55.07 -37.29
C LYS A 56 16.10 -55.36 -36.66
N GLN A 57 15.75 -56.63 -36.47
CA GLN A 57 14.50 -57.02 -35.81
C GLN A 57 14.40 -56.48 -34.37
N LEU A 58 15.47 -56.61 -33.58
CA LEU A 58 15.50 -56.07 -32.22
C LEU A 58 15.39 -54.54 -32.18
N MET A 59 15.96 -53.85 -33.17
CA MET A 59 15.87 -52.41 -33.29
C MET A 59 14.45 -51.96 -33.68
N ASP A 60 13.80 -52.66 -34.62
CA ASP A 60 12.42 -52.38 -35.01
C ASP A 60 11.44 -52.61 -33.84
N GLU A 61 11.61 -53.70 -33.08
CA GLU A 61 10.83 -53.96 -31.86
C GLU A 61 11.04 -52.90 -30.77
N SER A 62 12.28 -52.42 -30.61
CA SER A 62 12.61 -51.37 -29.64
C SER A 62 12.03 -50.02 -30.04
N MET A 63 12.06 -49.69 -31.33
CA MET A 63 11.46 -48.48 -31.89
C MET A 63 9.93 -48.49 -31.73
N GLU A 64 9.28 -49.63 -31.96
CA GLU A 64 7.83 -49.75 -31.78
C GLU A 64 7.41 -49.56 -30.32
N LYS A 65 8.13 -50.20 -29.39
CA LYS A 65 7.90 -50.00 -27.94
C LYS A 65 8.11 -48.54 -27.52
N LEU A 66 9.13 -47.88 -28.04
CA LEU A 66 9.40 -46.48 -27.75
C LEU A 66 8.28 -45.57 -28.29
N ASN A 67 7.81 -45.82 -29.52
CA ASN A 67 6.69 -45.09 -30.10
C ASN A 67 5.41 -45.26 -29.28
N GLN A 68 5.10 -46.49 -28.86
CA GLN A 68 3.94 -46.76 -28.00
C GLN A 68 4.01 -46.00 -26.67
N GLN A 69 5.17 -46.01 -26.00
CA GLN A 69 5.38 -45.24 -24.77
C GLN A 69 5.28 -43.72 -24.98
N MET A 70 5.77 -43.21 -26.11
CA MET A 70 5.64 -41.78 -26.44
C MET A 70 4.18 -41.40 -26.69
N THR A 71 3.42 -42.22 -27.41
CA THR A 71 1.99 -41.97 -27.67
C THR A 71 1.18 -41.97 -26.37
N GLU A 72 1.43 -42.92 -25.46
CA GLU A 72 0.77 -42.99 -24.16
C GLU A 72 1.06 -41.75 -23.31
N LYS A 73 2.35 -41.36 -23.19
CA LYS A 73 2.74 -40.14 -22.45
C LYS A 73 2.16 -38.86 -23.05
N CYS A 74 2.10 -38.75 -24.38
CA CYS A 74 1.48 -37.60 -25.04
C CYS A 74 -0.03 -37.52 -24.76
N SER A 75 -0.71 -38.66 -24.65
CA SER A 75 -2.13 -38.70 -24.27
C SER A 75 -2.33 -38.21 -22.83
N ASP A 76 -1.53 -38.70 -21.88
CA ASP A 76 -1.61 -38.30 -20.48
C ASP A 76 -1.40 -36.81 -20.26
N VAL A 77 -0.40 -36.23 -20.95
CA VAL A 77 -0.12 -34.79 -20.91
C VAL A 77 -1.29 -33.99 -21.50
N SER A 78 -1.86 -34.47 -22.61
CA SER A 78 -3.00 -33.80 -23.26
C SER A 78 -4.24 -33.79 -22.36
N ASP A 79 -4.52 -34.90 -21.68
CA ASP A 79 -5.62 -35.01 -20.73
C ASP A 79 -5.38 -34.16 -19.47
N GLY A 80 -4.13 -34.10 -18.99
CA GLY A 80 -3.74 -33.21 -17.90
C GLY A 80 -3.98 -31.73 -18.22
N LEU A 81 -3.52 -31.27 -19.39
CA LEU A 81 -3.73 -29.91 -19.89
C LEU A 81 -5.22 -29.59 -20.04
N ARG A 82 -6.01 -30.52 -20.58
CA ARG A 82 -7.45 -30.35 -20.74
C ARG A 82 -8.16 -30.15 -19.39
N LYS A 83 -7.82 -30.96 -18.39
CA LYS A 83 -8.37 -30.82 -17.02
C LYS A 83 -7.97 -29.48 -16.40
N GLU A 84 -6.73 -29.06 -16.55
CA GLU A 84 -6.27 -27.76 -16.02
C GLU A 84 -6.98 -26.57 -16.69
N MET A 85 -7.17 -26.63 -18.02
CA MET A 85 -7.93 -25.63 -18.76
C MET A 85 -9.39 -25.55 -18.31
N GLU A 86 -10.04 -26.69 -18.04
CA GLU A 86 -11.41 -26.73 -17.56
C GLU A 86 -11.54 -26.08 -16.16
N VAL A 87 -10.59 -26.35 -15.26
CA VAL A 87 -10.53 -25.71 -13.93
C VAL A 87 -10.35 -24.20 -14.06
N LYS A 88 -9.42 -23.74 -14.92
CA LYS A 88 -9.20 -22.31 -15.16
C LYS A 88 -10.43 -21.63 -15.76
N ALA A 89 -11.12 -22.27 -16.71
CA ALA A 89 -12.33 -21.74 -17.31
C ALA A 89 -13.45 -21.57 -16.27
N LYS A 90 -13.67 -22.56 -15.39
CA LYS A 90 -14.64 -22.47 -14.28
C LYS A 90 -14.30 -21.33 -13.31
N ALA A 91 -13.02 -21.16 -12.98
CA ALA A 91 -12.57 -20.06 -12.11
C ALA A 91 -12.78 -18.68 -12.74
N LEU A 92 -12.59 -18.54 -14.06
CA LEU A 92 -12.84 -17.29 -14.78
C LEU A 92 -14.33 -16.90 -14.76
N VAL A 93 -15.22 -17.85 -15.03
CA VAL A 93 -16.68 -17.61 -14.94
C VAL A 93 -17.09 -17.19 -13.53
N SER A 94 -16.51 -17.81 -12.49
CA SER A 94 -16.75 -17.40 -11.10
C SER A 94 -16.24 -15.99 -10.81
N ARG A 95 -15.09 -15.59 -11.38
CA ARG A 95 -14.53 -14.25 -11.20
C ARG A 95 -15.40 -13.18 -11.86
N GLU A 96 -15.91 -13.43 -13.06
CA GLU A 96 -16.83 -12.50 -13.73
C GLU A 96 -18.13 -12.30 -12.94
N SER A 97 -18.67 -13.37 -12.34
CA SER A 97 -19.83 -13.29 -11.44
C SER A 97 -19.54 -12.41 -10.21
N VAL A 98 -18.37 -12.57 -9.58
CA VAL A 98 -17.94 -11.72 -8.44
C VAL A 98 -17.74 -10.26 -8.87
N VAL A 99 -17.14 -10.00 -10.03
CA VAL A 99 -16.97 -8.65 -10.57
C VAL A 99 -18.33 -8.01 -10.89
N HIS A 100 -19.27 -8.78 -11.43
CA HIS A 100 -20.64 -8.32 -11.68
C HIS A 100 -21.39 -8.01 -10.38
N ALA A 101 -21.25 -8.86 -9.34
CA ALA A 101 -21.81 -8.62 -8.02
C ALA A 101 -21.20 -7.39 -7.32
N LEU A 102 -19.89 -7.15 -7.50
CA LEU A 102 -19.21 -5.95 -7.00
C LEU A 102 -19.63 -4.68 -7.75
N ARG A 103 -19.86 -4.75 -9.08
CA ARG A 103 -20.42 -3.64 -9.87
C ARG A 103 -21.88 -3.30 -9.50
N LYS A 104 -22.63 -4.26 -8.96
CA LYS A 104 -23.99 -4.04 -8.42
C LYS A 104 -24.00 -3.42 -7.03
N LYS A 105 -22.89 -3.50 -6.27
CA LYS A 105 -22.74 -2.73 -5.02
C LYS A 105 -22.37 -1.29 -5.39
N ALA A 106 -22.96 -0.33 -4.67
CA ALA A 106 -22.83 1.10 -4.96
C ALA A 106 -21.38 1.49 -5.27
N THR A 107 -21.15 2.21 -6.36
CA THR A 107 -19.81 2.63 -6.76
C THR A 107 -19.22 3.57 -5.70
N VAL A 108 -17.89 3.63 -5.62
CA VAL A 108 -17.19 4.57 -4.72
C VAL A 108 -17.71 5.99 -4.95
N ASP A 109 -17.93 6.39 -6.20
CA ASP A 109 -18.51 7.69 -6.56
C ASP A 109 -19.92 7.91 -5.97
N GLN A 110 -20.76 6.87 -5.92
CA GLN A 110 -22.10 6.98 -5.30
C GLN A 110 -21.99 7.13 -3.78
N LEU A 111 -21.03 6.46 -3.14
CA LEU A 111 -20.76 6.60 -1.71
C LEU A 111 -20.15 7.96 -1.38
N GLU A 112 -19.24 8.47 -2.22
CA GLU A 112 -18.68 9.82 -2.08
C GLU A 112 -19.75 10.89 -2.30
N GLN A 113 -20.64 10.71 -3.28
CA GLN A 113 -21.76 11.61 -3.53
C GLN A 113 -22.79 11.59 -2.38
N LEU A 114 -23.07 10.42 -1.80
CA LEU A 114 -23.90 10.30 -0.59
C LEU A 114 -23.21 10.93 0.62
N GLN A 115 -21.90 10.73 0.80
CA GLN A 115 -21.15 11.35 1.89
C GLN A 115 -21.08 12.88 1.73
N TYR A 116 -20.94 13.39 0.52
CA TYR A 116 -21.07 14.80 0.19
C TYR A 116 -22.47 15.32 0.54
N GLN A 117 -23.53 14.60 0.15
CA GLN A 117 -24.91 14.98 0.49
C GLN A 117 -25.16 14.98 1.99
N ILE A 118 -24.73 13.95 2.72
CA ILE A 118 -24.88 13.85 4.19
C ILE A 118 -24.12 14.99 4.89
N THR A 119 -22.88 15.27 4.52
CA THR A 119 -22.09 16.37 5.11
C THR A 119 -22.66 17.75 4.80
N HIS A 120 -23.31 17.95 3.65
CA HIS A 120 -23.97 19.22 3.29
C HIS A 120 -25.35 19.38 3.94
N ILE A 121 -26.07 18.27 4.11
CA ILE A 121 -27.34 18.24 4.84
C ILE A 121 -27.08 18.51 6.32
N ASP A 122 -26.08 17.88 6.94
CA ASP A 122 -25.74 18.08 8.34
C ASP A 122 -25.29 19.52 8.62
N LYS A 123 -24.44 20.13 7.77
CA LYS A 123 -24.07 21.54 7.95
C LYS A 123 -25.27 22.48 7.86
N LYS A 124 -26.05 22.39 6.78
CA LYS A 124 -27.21 23.29 6.59
C LYS A 124 -28.30 23.06 7.64
N PHE A 125 -28.52 21.83 8.07
CA PHE A 125 -29.53 21.48 9.06
C PHE A 125 -29.10 21.85 10.47
N ILE A 126 -27.82 21.66 10.85
CA ILE A 126 -27.29 22.12 12.14
C ILE A 126 -27.26 23.66 12.21
N ASP A 127 -26.83 24.34 11.14
CA ASP A 127 -26.85 25.81 11.04
C ASP A 127 -28.30 26.35 11.11
N SER A 128 -29.26 25.62 10.51
CA SER A 128 -30.70 25.91 10.56
C SER A 128 -31.33 25.63 11.93
N LEU A 129 -30.90 24.60 12.67
CA LEU A 129 -31.52 24.19 13.93
C LEU A 129 -31.01 24.95 15.14
N THR A 130 -29.80 25.51 15.08
CA THR A 130 -29.17 26.14 16.26
C THR A 130 -29.11 27.68 16.20
N TRP A 131 -29.33 28.29 15.03
CA TRP A 131 -29.18 29.74 14.83
C TRP A 131 -30.21 30.41 13.90
N SER A 132 -31.31 29.75 13.54
CA SER A 132 -32.35 30.33 12.66
C SER A 132 -32.98 31.59 13.27
N GLY A 133 -32.41 32.75 12.94
CA GLY A 133 -32.97 34.07 13.23
C GLY A 133 -32.03 35.06 13.92
N THR A 134 -30.89 34.63 14.48
CA THR A 134 -29.99 35.53 15.22
C THR A 134 -28.59 35.59 14.60
N SER A 135 -28.16 36.79 14.24
CA SER A 135 -26.80 37.08 13.79
C SER A 135 -25.80 36.72 14.89
N ALA A 136 -24.87 35.80 14.61
CA ALA A 136 -23.83 35.39 15.53
C ALA A 136 -22.48 35.11 14.83
N GLY A 137 -21.39 35.32 15.56
CA GLY A 137 -20.05 34.99 15.13
C GLY A 137 -19.15 34.59 16.29
N ARG A 138 -18.12 33.80 16.00
CA ARG A 138 -17.10 33.37 16.97
C ARG A 138 -15.71 33.41 16.36
N TRP A 139 -14.79 34.02 17.10
CA TRP A 139 -13.39 34.14 16.75
C TRP A 139 -12.53 33.58 17.85
N ILE A 140 -11.42 32.96 17.45
CA ILE A 140 -10.42 32.36 18.32
C ILE A 140 -9.12 33.15 18.19
N TRP A 141 -8.41 33.19 19.31
CA TRP A 141 -7.00 33.53 19.37
C TRP A 141 -6.23 32.32 19.90
N ASN A 142 -5.37 31.74 19.07
CA ASN A 142 -4.60 30.53 19.39
C ASN A 142 -3.07 30.74 19.31
N LYS A 143 -2.59 31.98 19.38
CA LYS A 143 -1.16 32.31 19.27
C LYS A 143 -0.52 32.44 20.64
N SER A 144 0.68 31.87 20.79
CA SER A 144 1.44 31.76 22.04
C SER A 144 1.87 33.08 22.69
N SER A 145 1.74 34.22 22.01
CA SER A 145 2.11 35.53 22.56
C SER A 145 1.37 36.68 21.88
N ILE A 146 1.00 37.68 22.66
CA ILE A 146 0.50 38.96 22.17
C ILE A 146 1.66 39.71 21.46
N PRO A 147 1.46 40.24 20.25
CA PRO A 147 2.47 41.06 19.58
C PRO A 147 2.87 42.25 20.46
N LYS A 148 4.18 42.49 20.66
CA LYS A 148 4.71 43.57 21.52
C LYS A 148 4.16 44.97 21.21
N ASN A 149 3.66 45.18 20.00
CA ASN A 149 3.12 46.45 19.49
C ASN A 149 1.60 46.60 19.67
N SER A 150 0.88 45.59 20.15
CA SER A 150 -0.59 45.55 20.12
C SER A 150 -1.30 46.24 21.30
N ARG A 151 -0.56 46.96 22.17
CA ARG A 151 -1.12 47.63 23.37
C ARG A 151 -2.05 46.72 24.19
N LEU A 152 -1.66 45.45 24.36
CA LEU A 152 -2.42 44.44 25.09
C LEU A 152 -3.77 44.03 24.47
N GLN A 153 -4.03 44.41 23.21
CA GLN A 153 -5.22 43.97 22.49
C GLN A 153 -5.02 42.59 21.87
N ILE A 154 -6.08 41.79 21.88
CA ILE A 154 -6.04 40.40 21.39
C ILE A 154 -6.22 40.37 19.87
N PRO A 155 -5.23 39.89 19.10
CA PRO A 155 -5.37 39.73 17.66
C PRO A 155 -6.09 38.41 17.35
N TRP A 156 -7.40 38.49 17.11
CA TRP A 156 -8.18 37.34 16.68
C TRP A 156 -7.63 36.81 15.35
N ASN A 157 -7.30 35.53 15.28
CA ASN A 157 -6.52 34.97 14.18
C ASN A 157 -7.25 33.86 13.42
N GLU A 158 -8.36 33.37 13.96
CA GLU A 158 -9.20 32.33 13.38
C GLU A 158 -10.68 32.67 13.58
N GLN A 159 -11.48 32.58 12.52
CA GLN A 159 -12.94 32.67 12.60
C GLN A 159 -13.49 31.25 12.56
N LEU A 160 -14.20 30.84 13.61
CA LEU A 160 -14.85 29.52 13.65
C LEU A 160 -16.15 29.53 12.85
N PHE A 161 -16.97 30.56 13.03
CA PHE A 161 -18.17 30.80 12.24
C PHE A 161 -18.57 32.28 12.29
N ASN A 162 -19.29 32.73 11.28
CA ASN A 162 -19.94 34.04 11.20
C ASN A 162 -21.14 33.88 10.27
N ASN A 163 -22.37 33.92 10.80
CA ASN A 163 -23.57 33.72 10.00
C ASN A 163 -24.16 35.05 9.45
N ASP A 164 -23.52 36.17 9.75
CA ASP A 164 -23.92 37.51 9.31
C ASP A 164 -22.68 38.38 9.06
N GLU A 165 -21.99 38.11 7.95
CA GLU A 165 -20.77 38.83 7.55
C GLU A 165 -21.02 40.32 7.25
N TYR A 166 -22.27 40.69 6.95
CA TYR A 166 -22.65 42.09 6.79
C TYR A 166 -22.63 42.79 8.15
N ASN A 167 -23.17 42.16 9.19
CA ASN A 167 -23.16 42.73 10.52
C ASN A 167 -21.79 42.66 11.19
N PHE A 168 -21.09 41.53 11.10
CA PHE A 168 -19.79 41.31 11.74
C PHE A 168 -18.67 41.31 10.70
N SER A 169 -17.98 42.44 10.57
CA SER A 169 -16.82 42.56 9.70
C SER A 169 -15.52 42.41 10.51
N TRP A 170 -14.69 41.45 10.10
CA TRP A 170 -13.41 41.15 10.73
C TRP A 170 -12.37 40.77 9.66
N THR A 171 -11.12 41.12 9.92
CA THR A 171 -9.97 40.72 9.10
C THR A 171 -9.00 39.92 9.96
N LYS A 172 -8.41 38.88 9.38
CA LYS A 172 -7.45 38.01 10.07
C LYS A 172 -6.33 38.80 10.75
N ASP A 173 -6.02 38.41 11.98
CA ASP A 173 -5.00 39.02 12.85
C ASP A 173 -5.29 40.48 13.27
N CYS A 174 -6.52 40.98 13.05
CA CYS A 174 -6.95 42.27 13.59
C CYS A 174 -7.40 42.16 15.06
N THR A 175 -7.17 43.24 15.80
CA THR A 175 -7.53 43.36 17.22
C THR A 175 -8.96 43.80 17.46
N SER A 176 -9.65 44.24 16.40
CA SER A 176 -11.02 44.75 16.47
C SER A 176 -11.92 44.13 15.41
N LEU A 177 -13.20 43.99 15.77
CA LEU A 177 -14.29 43.60 14.90
C LEU A 177 -15.23 44.79 14.74
N THR A 178 -15.77 44.99 13.55
CA THR A 178 -16.75 46.05 13.30
C THR A 178 -18.15 45.44 13.33
N ILE A 179 -19.03 46.01 14.16
CA ILE A 179 -20.45 45.69 14.18
C ILE A 179 -21.18 46.78 13.40
N LYS A 180 -21.93 46.38 12.36
CA LYS A 180 -22.68 47.31 11.52
C LYS A 180 -24.01 47.69 12.10
N ASN A 181 -24.79 46.74 12.59
CA ASN A 181 -26.16 47.00 13.03
C ASN A 181 -26.21 47.30 14.52
N ALA A 182 -26.98 48.33 14.90
CA ALA A 182 -27.32 48.56 16.30
C ALA A 182 -28.19 47.41 16.86
N GLY A 183 -28.15 47.25 18.19
CA GLY A 183 -28.96 46.25 18.88
C GLY A 183 -28.39 45.83 20.22
N VAL A 184 -28.97 44.82 20.83
CA VAL A 184 -28.39 44.19 22.01
C VAL A 184 -27.73 42.88 21.65
N TYR A 185 -26.51 42.75 22.15
CA TYR A 185 -25.63 41.65 21.85
C TYR A 185 -25.28 40.92 23.14
N GLU A 186 -25.39 39.60 23.11
CA GLU A 186 -24.68 38.73 24.02
C GLU A 186 -23.21 38.71 23.58
N ILE A 187 -22.33 39.04 24.52
CA ILE A 187 -20.88 38.97 24.36
C ILE A 187 -20.36 37.88 25.29
N CYS A 188 -19.70 36.88 24.73
CA CYS A 188 -19.08 35.80 25.48
C CYS A 188 -17.58 35.79 25.19
N VAL A 189 -16.76 36.00 26.22
CA VAL A 189 -15.30 36.07 26.09
C VAL A 189 -14.68 35.09 27.05
N GLY A 190 -13.76 34.28 26.54
CA GLY A 190 -12.96 33.36 27.34
C GLY A 190 -11.49 33.53 27.02
N LEU A 191 -10.65 33.64 28.05
CA LEU A 191 -9.19 33.61 27.94
C LEU A 191 -8.63 32.56 28.89
N TYR A 192 -7.70 31.76 28.40
CA TYR A 192 -7.17 30.59 29.09
C TYR A 192 -5.65 30.57 28.98
N GLY A 193 -4.99 30.41 30.13
CA GLY A 193 -3.55 30.15 30.19
C GLY A 193 -3.25 28.71 29.79
N GLY A 194 -2.20 28.52 29.02
CA GLY A 194 -1.69 27.22 28.60
C GLY A 194 -1.11 26.41 29.76
N THR A 195 -1.04 25.10 29.56
CA THR A 195 -0.67 24.08 30.55
C THR A 195 0.73 24.20 31.16
N ALA A 196 1.61 24.98 30.52
CA ALA A 196 2.96 25.28 31.00
C ALA A 196 3.03 26.52 31.90
N SER A 197 2.00 27.37 31.91
CA SER A 197 1.95 28.60 32.68
C SER A 197 0.87 28.53 33.75
N LEU A 198 1.30 28.46 35.01
CA LEU A 198 0.44 28.62 36.20
C LEU A 198 -0.17 30.03 36.32
N LYS A 199 0.13 30.96 35.40
CA LYS A 199 -0.27 32.35 35.48
C LYS A 199 -1.53 32.61 34.68
N LYS A 200 -2.56 33.03 35.43
CA LYS A 200 -3.91 33.28 34.94
C LYS A 200 -4.03 34.67 34.31
N PRO A 201 -4.94 34.85 33.34
CA PRO A 201 -5.47 36.16 33.02
C PRO A 201 -5.89 36.90 34.29
N THR A 202 -5.39 38.12 34.48
CA THR A 202 -5.74 38.92 35.67
C THR A 202 -6.94 39.81 35.38
N LEU A 203 -6.98 40.38 34.17
CA LEU A 203 -8.03 41.28 33.70
C LEU A 203 -8.31 41.04 32.21
N VAL A 204 -9.59 40.96 31.86
CA VAL A 204 -10.08 40.96 30.48
C VAL A 204 -11.04 42.13 30.34
N GLN A 205 -10.86 42.92 29.29
CA GLN A 205 -11.67 44.09 29.01
C GLN A 205 -12.24 44.03 27.61
N ILE A 206 -13.48 44.48 27.45
CA ILE A 206 -14.09 44.71 26.15
C ILE A 206 -14.20 46.20 25.96
N ASN A 207 -13.71 46.66 24.81
CA ASN A 207 -13.66 48.05 24.43
C ASN A 207 -14.58 48.27 23.24
N ILE A 208 -15.45 49.27 23.33
CA ILE A 208 -16.26 49.77 22.21
C ILE A 208 -15.69 51.13 21.79
N ASN A 209 -15.28 51.24 20.54
CA ASN A 209 -14.63 52.44 19.99
C ASN A 209 -13.44 52.93 20.85
N GLY A 210 -12.71 51.99 21.45
CA GLY A 210 -11.55 52.29 22.30
C GLY A 210 -11.86 52.59 23.77
N SER A 211 -13.14 52.66 24.16
CA SER A 211 -13.55 52.84 25.56
C SER A 211 -13.94 51.52 26.19
N THR A 212 -13.39 51.19 27.38
CA THR A 212 -13.75 49.97 28.10
C THR A 212 -15.18 50.04 28.60
N VAL A 213 -15.99 49.05 28.21
CA VAL A 213 -17.41 48.92 28.59
C VAL A 213 -17.67 47.75 29.52
N LEU A 214 -16.88 46.67 29.40
CA LEU A 214 -16.96 45.50 30.27
C LEU A 214 -15.56 45.15 30.74
N SER A 215 -15.46 44.70 31.98
CA SER A 215 -14.22 44.20 32.54
C SER A 215 -14.47 43.04 33.49
N ALA A 216 -13.77 41.94 33.28
CA ALA A 216 -13.75 40.80 34.17
C ALA A 216 -12.36 40.69 34.81
N SER A 217 -12.30 40.69 36.14
CA SER A 217 -11.06 40.52 36.88
C SER A 217 -11.07 39.20 37.65
N SER A 218 -9.89 38.63 37.82
CA SER A 218 -9.70 37.38 38.59
C SER A 218 -9.89 37.52 40.11
N THR A 219 -10.33 38.69 40.60
CA THR A 219 -10.49 38.98 42.04
C THR A 219 -11.82 38.41 42.58
N SER A 220 -11.80 37.10 42.88
CA SER A 220 -12.62 36.32 43.83
C SER A 220 -14.13 36.55 44.02
N SER A 221 -14.85 37.35 43.22
CA SER A 221 -16.29 37.60 43.51
C SER A 221 -17.28 37.59 42.34
N SER A 222 -16.86 37.46 41.08
CA SER A 222 -17.83 37.53 39.97
C SER A 222 -17.46 36.82 38.67
N VAL A 223 -16.39 36.00 38.66
CA VAL A 223 -15.97 35.25 37.48
C VAL A 223 -15.98 33.76 37.79
N VAL A 224 -16.56 32.95 36.89
CA VAL A 224 -16.43 31.49 36.95
C VAL A 224 -14.97 31.15 36.69
N GLN A 225 -14.20 31.04 37.79
CA GLN A 225 -12.83 30.57 37.75
C GLN A 225 -12.87 29.06 37.62
N HIS A 226 -12.39 28.55 36.50
CA HIS A 226 -12.08 27.13 36.38
C HIS A 226 -10.81 26.85 37.19
N HIS A 227 -10.99 26.40 38.43
CA HIS A 227 -9.93 25.78 39.22
C HIS A 227 -10.00 24.26 39.04
N ASN A 228 -8.84 23.61 39.09
CA ASN A 228 -8.77 22.15 39.03
C ASN A 228 -9.50 21.56 40.27
N PRO A 229 -10.30 20.49 40.12
CA PRO A 229 -10.98 19.87 41.27
C PRO A 229 -10.02 19.22 42.28
N ASP A 230 -8.76 18.98 41.90
CA ASP A 230 -7.75 18.37 42.76
C ASP A 230 -6.94 19.42 43.53
N GLY A 231 -7.53 19.94 44.63
CA GLY A 231 -6.87 20.81 45.59
C GLY A 231 -5.80 20.14 46.46
N ASN A 232 -5.14 19.08 45.98
CA ASN A 232 -4.15 18.32 46.77
C ASN A 232 -2.72 18.64 46.32
N THR A 233 -2.03 19.46 47.11
CA THR A 233 -0.68 19.99 46.82
C THR A 233 0.46 18.97 46.89
N ASN A 234 0.18 17.66 47.01
CA ASN A 234 1.20 16.63 47.22
C ASN A 234 1.25 15.52 46.15
N SER A 235 0.52 15.64 45.02
CA SER A 235 0.64 14.65 43.94
C SER A 235 1.79 15.00 42.98
N LEU A 236 2.76 14.10 42.87
CA LEU A 236 3.88 14.11 41.91
C LEU A 236 3.43 13.93 40.44
N VAL A 237 2.13 13.83 40.18
CA VAL A 237 1.53 13.78 38.84
C VAL A 237 0.92 15.15 38.55
N ARG A 238 1.67 16.01 37.83
CA ARG A 238 1.18 17.31 37.37
C ARG A 238 0.14 17.09 36.28
N HIS A 239 -1.14 17.03 36.65
CA HIS A 239 -2.22 17.19 35.69
C HIS A 239 -2.18 18.62 35.15
N HIS A 240 -1.97 18.73 33.84
CA HIS A 240 -1.90 19.98 33.09
C HIS A 240 -3.30 20.63 32.98
N GLY A 241 -3.77 21.26 34.06
CA GLY A 241 -5.05 21.96 34.10
C GLY A 241 -5.03 23.28 33.32
N VAL A 242 -6.01 23.49 32.44
CA VAL A 242 -6.26 24.79 31.79
C VAL A 242 -7.00 25.68 32.78
N SER A 243 -6.47 26.86 33.05
CA SER A 243 -7.14 27.86 33.91
C SER A 243 -7.36 29.14 33.14
N GLY A 244 -8.49 29.81 33.37
CA GLY A 244 -8.89 30.96 32.57
C GLY A 244 -9.96 31.82 33.21
N LEU A 245 -10.27 32.92 32.53
CA LEU A 245 -11.39 33.81 32.82
C LEU A 245 -12.39 33.70 31.67
N THR A 246 -13.65 33.42 32.00
CA THR A 246 -14.76 33.49 31.05
C THR A 246 -15.86 34.33 31.65
N PHE A 247 -16.45 35.21 30.84
CA PHE A 247 -17.66 35.93 31.21
C PHE A 247 -18.60 36.02 30.03
N VAL A 248 -19.88 36.16 30.36
CA VAL A 248 -20.98 36.41 29.42
C VAL A 248 -21.72 37.62 29.95
N ASP A 249 -21.97 38.59 29.08
CA ASP A 249 -22.76 39.77 29.41
C ASP A 249 -23.56 40.23 28.20
N PHE A 250 -24.53 41.12 28.44
CA PHE A 250 -25.42 41.67 27.44
C PHE A 250 -25.23 43.18 27.36
N ILE A 251 -24.93 43.68 26.17
CA ILE A 251 -24.66 45.11 25.97
C ILE A 251 -25.45 45.66 24.79
N HIS A 252 -25.95 46.88 24.96
CA HIS A 252 -26.52 47.65 23.88
C HIS A 252 -25.41 48.31 23.07
N ILE A 253 -25.38 47.98 21.78
CA ILE A 253 -24.33 48.40 20.86
C ILE A 253 -24.93 49.34 19.81
N PRO A 254 -24.36 50.55 19.65
CA PRO A 254 -24.72 51.46 18.57
C PRO A 254 -24.38 50.92 17.17
N GLN A 255 -24.87 51.60 16.14
CA GLN A 255 -24.50 51.31 14.77
C GLN A 255 -23.02 51.62 14.50
N ASP A 256 -22.37 50.86 13.62
CA ASP A 256 -21.01 51.11 13.12
C ASP A 256 -19.93 51.28 14.21
N VAL A 257 -19.91 50.36 15.18
CA VAL A 257 -18.89 50.38 16.25
C VAL A 257 -17.77 49.37 16.02
N LYS A 258 -16.62 49.65 16.62
CA LYS A 258 -15.50 48.71 16.74
C LYS A 258 -15.46 48.10 18.13
N ILE A 259 -15.56 46.78 18.21
CA ILE A 259 -15.29 46.01 19.42
C ILE A 259 -13.85 45.53 19.39
N SER A 260 -13.11 45.71 20.48
CA SER A 260 -11.85 45.00 20.72
C SER A 260 -11.83 44.40 22.11
N ALA A 261 -11.00 43.39 22.31
CA ALA A 261 -10.71 42.84 23.62
C ALA A 261 -9.27 43.15 24.01
N SER A 262 -9.07 43.56 25.26
CA SER A 262 -7.74 43.72 25.86
C SER A 262 -7.57 42.81 27.06
N TYR A 263 -6.33 42.47 27.32
CA TYR A 263 -5.94 41.51 28.35
C TYR A 263 -4.83 42.09 29.22
N THR A 264 -4.83 41.78 30.51
CA THR A 264 -3.67 42.02 31.38
C THR A 264 -3.32 40.75 32.12
N GLY A 265 -2.06 40.36 32.02
CA GLY A 265 -1.44 39.24 32.74
C GLY A 265 -0.04 38.97 32.19
N ASP A 266 0.53 37.79 32.44
CA ASP A 266 1.93 37.55 32.04
C ASP A 266 2.09 37.40 30.51
N ASP A 267 2.87 38.29 29.92
CA ASP A 267 3.22 38.32 28.49
C ASP A 267 4.03 37.10 28.03
N ARG A 268 4.64 36.35 28.95
CA ARG A 268 5.44 35.15 28.65
C ARG A 268 4.63 33.86 28.61
N ALA A 269 3.36 33.93 28.99
CA ALA A 269 2.48 32.77 29.02
C ALA A 269 1.79 32.58 27.66
N GLN A 270 1.70 31.32 27.23
CA GLN A 270 0.86 30.97 26.08
C GLN A 270 -0.59 31.11 26.51
N HIS A 271 -1.37 31.90 25.77
CA HIS A 271 -2.79 32.06 26.04
C HIS A 271 -3.58 31.67 24.81
N ASN A 272 -4.74 31.08 25.05
CA ASN A 272 -5.75 30.85 24.04
C ASN A 272 -7.02 31.57 24.47
N GLY A 273 -7.83 31.97 23.51
CA GLY A 273 -9.06 32.67 23.81
C GLY A 273 -10.09 32.59 22.72
N PHE A 274 -11.30 32.99 23.07
CA PHE A 274 -12.38 33.19 22.12
C PHE A 274 -13.19 34.45 22.45
N LEU A 275 -13.80 35.02 21.41
CA LEU A 275 -14.84 36.02 21.48
C LEU A 275 -16.03 35.51 20.67
N SER A 276 -17.20 35.48 21.28
CA SER A 276 -18.46 35.23 20.59
C SER A 276 -19.36 36.44 20.72
N LEU A 277 -20.07 36.74 19.64
CA LEU A 277 -21.09 37.78 19.58
C LEU A 277 -22.39 37.14 19.08
N LYS A 278 -23.52 37.47 19.70
CA LYS A 278 -24.85 37.06 19.23
C LYS A 278 -25.82 38.23 19.38
N LYS A 279 -26.37 38.70 18.28
CA LYS A 279 -27.43 39.72 18.26
C LYS A 279 -28.73 39.10 18.75
N LEU A 280 -29.38 39.74 19.72
CA LEU A 280 -30.65 39.30 20.30
C LEU A 280 -31.84 40.09 19.76
N TYR A 281 -31.67 41.40 19.56
CA TYR A 281 -32.66 42.32 18.99
C TYR A 281 -31.96 43.51 18.33
#